data_AF-A0A926Y494-F1
#
_entry.id   AF-A0A926Y494-F1
#
_cell.length_a   1.000
_cell.length_b   1.000
_cell.length_c   1.000
_cell.angle_alpha   90.00
_cell.angle_beta   90.00
_cell.angle_gamma   90.00
#
_symmetry.space_group_name_H-M   'P 1'
#
loop_
_entity.id
_entity.type
_entity.pdbx_description
1 polymer ?
#
loop_
_entity_poly.entity_id
_entity_poly.type
_entity_poly.pdbx_seq_one_letter_code
_entity_poly.pdbx_strand_id
1 'polypeptide(L)'
;MWLKKWLAERRLNRQIANLSEKQRQEILQQSPLEAGAFQGEGFHIFRKNEPDFNKAYVTSLGEVSGQMAEDWIIRQYLQNSTDDSLYSQP
;
A
#
# COMPACT_ATOMS: atom_id res chain seq x y z
N MET A 1 -14.46 -15.33 -13.65
CA MET A 1 -14.04 -14.18 -12.81
C MET A 1 -12.70 -14.41 -12.10
N TRP A 2 -12.38 -15.62 -11.63
CA TRP A 2 -11.11 -15.91 -10.94
C TRP A 2 -9.84 -15.62 -11.78
N LEU A 3 -9.82 -16.01 -13.06
CA LEU A 3 -8.67 -15.80 -13.94
C LEU A 3 -8.30 -14.31 -14.12
N LYS A 4 -9.30 -13.43 -14.18
CA LYS A 4 -9.08 -11.97 -14.33
C LYS A 4 -8.43 -11.38 -13.07
N LYS A 5 -8.89 -11.78 -11.88
CA LYS A 5 -8.31 -11.36 -10.59
C LYS A 5 -6.85 -11.81 -10.48
N TRP A 6 -6.58 -13.07 -10.81
CA TRP A 6 -5.22 -13.61 -10.81
C TRP A 6 -4.27 -12.87 -11.77
N LEU A 7 -4.72 -12.55 -12.99
CA LEU A 7 -3.92 -11.78 -13.94
C LEU A 7 -3.63 -10.36 -13.44
N ALA A 8 -4.61 -9.70 -12.82
CA ALA A 8 -4.45 -8.37 -12.23
C ALA A 8 -3.43 -8.37 -11.09
N GLU A 9 -3.53 -9.33 -10.16
CA GLU A 9 -2.55 -9.52 -9.08
C GLU A 9 -1.14 -9.76 -9.61
N ARG A 10 -1.00 -10.62 -10.64
CA ARG A 10 0.30 -10.89 -11.25
C ARG A 10 0.91 -9.65 -11.91
N ARG A 11 0.09 -8.84 -12.59
CA ARG A 11 0.52 -7.58 -13.20
C ARG A 11 0.98 -6.59 -12.12
N LEU A 12 0.20 -6.45 -11.06
CA LEU A 12 0.52 -5.58 -9.93
C LEU A 12 1.84 -6.00 -9.26
N ASN A 13 2.03 -7.30 -9.00
CA ASN A 13 3.27 -7.80 -8.42
C ASN A 13 4.49 -7.47 -9.30
N ARG A 14 4.36 -7.62 -10.63
CA ARG A 14 5.41 -7.23 -11.58
C ARG A 14 5.66 -5.73 -11.58
N GLN A 15 4.60 -4.92 -11.48
CA GLN A 15 4.74 -3.46 -11.44
C GLN A 15 5.54 -3.06 -10.20
N ILE A 16 5.15 -3.54 -9.01
CA ILE A 16 5.86 -3.26 -7.74
C ILE A 16 7.33 -3.69 -7.82
N ALA A 17 7.60 -4.90 -8.33
CA ALA A 17 8.96 -5.41 -8.47
C ALA A 17 9.84 -4.61 -9.44
N ASN A 18 9.23 -3.90 -10.40
CA ASN A 18 9.93 -3.08 -11.39
C ASN A 18 10.01 -1.59 -11.01
N LEU A 19 9.43 -1.17 -9.87
CA LEU A 19 9.53 0.22 -9.43
C LEU A 19 10.97 0.54 -9.03
N SER A 20 11.50 1.63 -9.57
CA SER A 20 12.73 2.21 -9.05
C SER A 20 12.50 2.77 -7.64
N GLU A 21 13.57 2.89 -6.86
CA GLU A 21 13.50 3.43 -5.51
C GLU A 21 12.88 4.84 -5.48
N LYS A 22 13.20 5.68 -6.46
CA LYS A 22 12.60 7.02 -6.61
C LYS A 22 11.07 6.94 -6.77
N GLN A 23 10.59 6.03 -7.62
CA GLN A 23 9.15 5.84 -7.82
C GLN A 23 8.47 5.26 -6.59
N ARG A 24 9.13 4.35 -5.86
CA ARG A 24 8.64 3.84 -4.57
C ARG A 24 8.44 5.00 -3.60
N GLN A 25 9.45 5.88 -3.47
CA GLN A 25 9.37 7.05 -2.58
C GLN A 25 8.29 8.05 -3.01
N GLU A 26 8.14 8.33 -4.31
CA GLU A 26 7.06 9.19 -4.83
C GLU A 26 5.67 8.62 -4.47
N ILE A 27 5.46 7.31 -4.66
CA ILE A 27 4.19 6.65 -4.28
C ILE A 27 3.98 6.70 -2.77
N LEU A 28 5.00 6.39 -1.97
CA LEU A 28 4.90 6.44 -0.52
C LEU A 28 4.59 7.86 -0.04
N GLN A 29 5.15 8.91 -0.65
CA GLN A 29 4.82 10.30 -0.32
C GLN A 29 3.36 10.66 -0.65
N GLN A 30 2.88 10.27 -1.83
CA GLN A 30 1.50 10.52 -2.27
C GLN A 30 0.46 9.68 -1.53
N SER A 31 0.84 8.49 -1.07
CA SER A 31 -0.05 7.61 -0.33
C SER A 31 -0.55 8.29 0.94
N PRO A 32 -1.87 8.21 1.24
CA PRO A 32 -2.42 8.68 2.52
C PRO A 32 -2.00 7.78 3.69
N LEU A 33 -1.30 6.67 3.42
CA LEU A 33 -0.87 5.70 4.40
C LEU A 33 0.62 5.78 4.70
N GLU A 34 1.00 5.46 5.92
CA GLU A 34 2.38 5.32 6.36
C GLU A 34 2.57 4.09 7.25
N ALA A 35 3.82 3.63 7.35
CA ALA A 35 4.20 2.50 8.18
C ALA A 35 4.96 2.99 9.42
N GLY A 36 4.50 2.58 10.60
CA GLY A 36 5.18 2.82 11.87
C GLY A 36 5.70 1.51 12.48
N ALA A 37 6.94 1.52 12.96
CA ALA A 37 7.52 0.37 13.67
C ALA A 37 7.24 0.47 15.17
N PHE A 38 6.68 -0.59 15.74
CA PHE A 38 6.32 -0.73 17.15
C PHE A 38 7.18 -1.83 17.78
N GLN A 39 7.86 -1.49 18.86
CA GLN A 39 8.71 -2.43 19.57
C GLN A 39 7.86 -3.57 20.14
N GLY A 40 8.19 -4.81 19.76
CA GLY A 40 7.48 -6.02 20.21
C GLY A 40 6.21 -6.36 19.41
N GLU A 41 5.78 -5.51 18.47
CA GLU A 41 4.58 -5.72 17.65
C GLU A 41 4.87 -5.70 16.13
N GLY A 42 6.00 -5.12 15.72
CA GLY A 42 6.40 -5.04 14.32
C GLY A 42 5.85 -3.80 13.62
N PHE A 43 5.40 -3.91 12.36
CA PHE A 43 4.96 -2.76 11.57
C PHE A 43 3.44 -2.61 11.55
N HIS A 44 2.98 -1.41 11.84
CA HIS A 44 1.58 -1.01 11.78
C HIS A 44 1.38 0.03 10.68
N ILE A 45 0.21 0.04 10.06
CA ILE A 45 -0.17 1.00 9.02
C ILE A 45 -1.14 2.02 9.57
N PHE A 46 -0.87 3.30 9.29
CA PHE A 46 -1.66 4.44 9.73
C PHE A 46 -2.04 5.36 8.57
N ARG A 47 -3.06 6.18 8.78
CA ARG A 47 -3.42 7.31 7.92
C ARG A 47 -2.63 8.56 8.35
N LYS A 48 -1.83 9.11 7.44
CA LYS A 48 -0.95 10.27 7.71
C LYS A 48 -1.70 11.53 8.16
N ASN A 49 -2.89 11.74 7.61
CA ASN A 49 -3.67 12.96 7.83
C ASN A 49 -4.63 12.86 9.02
N GLU A 50 -4.60 11.76 9.78
CA GLU A 50 -5.45 11.55 10.94
C GLU A 50 -4.62 11.70 12.22
N PRO A 51 -4.78 12.79 12.99
CA PRO A 51 -4.01 13.01 14.22
C PRO A 51 -4.43 12.11 15.38
N ASP A 52 -5.66 11.57 15.37
CA ASP A 52 -6.13 10.64 16.39
C ASP A 52 -5.57 9.24 16.08
N PHE A 53 -4.59 8.79 16.87
CA PHE A 53 -3.90 7.52 16.68
C PHE A 53 -4.84 6.32 16.53
N ASN A 54 -5.94 6.28 17.29
CA ASN A 54 -6.90 5.17 17.22
C ASN A 54 -7.70 5.19 15.92
N LYS A 55 -7.96 6.37 15.36
CA LYS A 55 -8.63 6.54 14.06
C LYS A 55 -7.66 6.42 12.89
N ALA A 56 -6.39 6.73 13.11
CA ALA A 56 -5.34 6.64 12.12
C ALA A 56 -5.00 5.18 11.82
N TYR A 57 -5.09 4.30 12.82
CA TYR A 57 -4.79 2.88 12.68
C TYR A 57 -5.64 2.20 11.61
N VAL A 58 -4.97 1.52 10.68
CA VAL A 58 -5.60 0.75 9.59
C VAL A 58 -5.45 -0.74 9.85
N THR A 59 -4.22 -1.21 10.05
CA THR A 59 -3.93 -2.63 10.27
C THR A 59 -2.53 -2.83 10.87
N SER A 60 -2.32 -3.96 11.53
CA SER A 60 -1.00 -4.47 11.86
C SER A 60 -0.54 -5.43 10.75
N LEU A 61 0.73 -5.32 10.36
CA LEU A 61 1.41 -6.28 9.50
C LEU A 61 2.26 -7.27 10.31
N GLY A 62 2.40 -7.05 11.63
CA GLY A 62 3.25 -7.84 12.49
C GLY A 62 4.74 -7.67 12.20
N GLU A 63 5.53 -8.67 12.56
CA GLU A 63 6.99 -8.72 12.35
C GLU A 63 7.34 -8.94 10.87
N VAL A 64 7.25 -7.87 10.08
CA VAL A 64 7.71 -7.82 8.70
C VAL A 64 8.87 -6.85 8.57
N SER A 65 9.59 -6.90 7.44
CA SER A 65 10.60 -5.87 7.15
C SER A 65 9.92 -4.54 6.80
N GLY A 66 10.64 -3.42 7.00
CA GLY A 66 10.15 -2.10 6.58
C GLY A 66 9.81 -2.05 5.09
N GLN A 67 10.61 -2.72 4.25
CA GLN A 67 10.35 -2.83 2.82
C GLN A 67 9.03 -3.57 2.52
N MET A 68 8.71 -4.63 3.27
CA MET A 68 7.42 -5.32 3.12
C MET A 68 6.24 -4.45 3.56
N ALA A 69 6.41 -3.63 4.60
CA ALA A 69 5.39 -2.67 5.00
C ALA A 69 5.16 -1.58 3.95
N GLU A 70 6.23 -1.03 3.38
CA GLU A 70 6.16 -0.10 2.25
C GLU A 70 5.51 -0.73 1.01
N ASP A 71 5.87 -1.95 0.65
CA ASP A 71 5.31 -2.66 -0.50
C ASP A 71 3.81 -2.91 -0.32
N TRP A 72 3.37 -3.14 0.92
CA TRP A 72 1.94 -3.21 1.25
C TRP A 72 1.24 -1.88 0.96
N ILE A 73 1.83 -0.75 1.37
CA ILE A 73 1.28 0.60 1.10
C ILE A 73 1.23 0.87 -0.40
N ILE A 74 2.32 0.61 -1.12
CA ILE A 74 2.42 0.79 -2.57
C ILE A 74 1.35 -0.05 -3.28
N ARG A 75 1.15 -1.30 -2.84
CA ARG A 75 0.09 -2.17 -3.37
C ARG A 75 -1.29 -1.54 -3.20
N GLN A 76 -1.63 -1.07 -2.00
CA GLN A 76 -2.94 -0.44 -1.73
C GLN A 76 -3.15 0.82 -2.59
N TYR A 77 -2.12 1.65 -2.69
CA TYR A 77 -2.17 2.86 -3.52
C TYR A 77 -2.45 2.52 -4.99
N LEU A 78 -1.70 1.58 -5.56
CA LEU A 78 -1.87 1.18 -6.95
C LEU A 78 -3.20 0.47 -7.22
N GLN A 79 -3.73 -0.31 -6.27
CA GLN A 79 -5.04 -0.96 -6.39
C GLN A 79 -6.16 0.09 -6.42
N ASN A 80 -6.15 1.04 -5.49
CA ASN A 80 -7.17 2.10 -5.45
C ASN A 80 -7.10 3.02 -6.67
N SER A 81 -5.89 3.37 -7.13
CA SER A 81 -5.71 4.15 -8.37
C SER A 81 -6.16 3.40 -9.63
N THR A 82 -6.18 2.06 -9.60
CA THR A 82 -6.67 1.24 -10.72
C THR A 82 -8.20 1.10 -10.69
N ASP A 83 -8.82 1.03 -9.51
CA ASP A 83 -10.28 0.97 -9.38
C ASP A 83 -10.96 2.29 -9.80
N ASP A 84 -10.36 3.45 -9.54
CA ASP A 84 -10.88 4.75 -10.03
C ASP A 84 -10.94 4.81 -11.58
N SER A 85 -10.04 4.11 -12.27
CA SER A 85 -10.05 4.01 -13.74
C SER A 85 -11.13 3.08 -14.29
N LEU A 86 -11.72 2.21 -13.44
CA LEU A 86 -12.78 1.27 -13.81
C LEU A 86 -14.20 1.83 -13.56
N TYR A 87 -14.33 2.90 -12.78
CA TYR A 87 -15.60 3.59 -12.52
C TYR A 87 -15.67 5.02 -13.06
N SER A 88 -14.58 5.53 -13.64
CA SER A 88 -14.58 6.78 -14.41
C SER A 88 -14.81 6.48 -15.89
N GLN A 89 -16.06 6.20 -16.27
CA GLN A 89 -16.54 6.46 -17.63
C GLN A 89 -17.74 7.42 -17.55
N PRO A 90 -17.86 8.34 -18.52
CA PRO A 90 -18.79 9.48 -18.49
C PRO A 90 -20.28 9.09 -18.44
#